data_AF-A0A928KLC4-F1
#
_entry.id   AF-A0A928KLC4-F1
#
_cell.length_a   1.000
_cell.length_b   1.000
_cell.length_c   1.000
_cell.angle_alpha   90.00
_cell.angle_beta   90.00
_cell.angle_gamma   90.00
#
_symmetry.space_group_name_H-M   'P 1'
#
loop_
_entity.id
_entity.type
_entity.pdbx_description
1 polymer ?
#
loop_
_entity_poly.entity_id
_entity_poly.type
_entity_poly.pdbx_seq_one_letter_code
_entity_poly.pdbx_strand_id
1 'polypeptide(L)'
;MNSVIKRIISLFIVAALTGGIWFQTDTFARRKEFALKVGKNSEVITYGEYDEELLSEFRAKSAAIEKLASESGMSDNTEFSNQIKGLFTELYLFLKDIVTAGGEVRDADSAEAEFMKIFNGLFELDTQLYKVSPNSMGELTNKGFVTAAISIVWDIVTFYDNNRVDSQTMETGVTRLEDIPYIDDGNNAHMLDIFYPEGTAEKLPVIIDIHGGGLMMGDKDSNRVYCSVLAKRGYTVIAINYRLSPDVLYPSQIQDVIAAFKWIRENADAYYCDLDRVYVTGDSAGGQLAYYAPLADSSETLRELYGIEPSGLEIDALGLVSGMFDFKNGFNAPLISCYLGFDYKNSPYYNYLQPDEVLDLGVLPPCYVVTCARDFLHASGVYFDDILTEKGIEHQFRDWPLSLNRSSGHITSVAYPELDESKQTIDEMLAFFESHTSVNEVSDETVQQH
;
A
#
# COMPACT_ATOMS: atom_id res chain seq x y z
N MET A 1 -25.45 6.82 6.40
CA MET A 1 -24.01 6.58 6.63
C MET A 1 -23.82 6.14 8.07
N ASN A 2 -23.62 4.84 8.28
CA ASN A 2 -23.66 4.17 9.58
C ASN A 2 -22.55 4.66 10.53
N SER A 3 -22.91 4.85 11.80
CA SER A 3 -22.04 5.31 12.91
C SER A 3 -20.85 4.39 13.23
N VAL A 4 -20.76 3.24 12.58
CA VAL A 4 -19.66 2.28 12.69
C VAL A 4 -18.51 2.63 11.73
N ILE A 5 -18.80 3.10 10.52
CA ILE A 5 -17.79 3.50 9.51
C ILE A 5 -17.04 4.77 9.96
N LYS A 6 -17.74 5.69 10.63
CA LYS A 6 -17.17 6.91 11.24
C LYS A 6 -16.20 6.63 12.39
N ARG A 7 -16.48 5.58 13.19
CA ARG A 7 -15.60 5.12 14.27
C ARG A 7 -14.30 4.49 13.76
N ILE A 8 -14.32 3.86 12.59
CA ILE A 8 -13.18 3.14 11.99
C ILE A 8 -12.16 4.14 11.39
N ILE A 9 -12.63 5.20 10.74
CA ILE A 9 -11.79 6.28 10.17
C ILE A 9 -11.11 7.11 11.27
N SER A 10 -11.77 7.27 12.41
CA SER A 10 -11.20 8.00 13.54
C SER A 10 -10.20 7.16 14.37
N LEU A 11 -10.44 5.85 14.45
CA LEU A 11 -9.44 4.88 14.89
C LEU A 11 -8.27 4.79 13.92
N PHE A 12 -8.46 5.12 12.63
CA PHE A 12 -7.46 5.04 11.57
C PHE A 12 -6.32 6.03 11.76
N ILE A 13 -6.59 7.33 11.91
CA ILE A 13 -5.50 8.30 11.96
C ILE A 13 -4.77 8.20 13.29
N VAL A 14 -5.52 7.90 14.35
CA VAL A 14 -4.93 7.43 15.60
C VAL A 14 -4.13 6.16 15.33
N ALA A 15 -4.59 5.10 14.65
CA ALA A 15 -3.83 3.86 14.41
C ALA A 15 -2.79 3.90 13.26
N ALA A 16 -2.69 4.94 12.44
CA ALA A 16 -1.58 5.14 11.50
C ALA A 16 -0.45 5.90 12.22
N LEU A 17 -0.81 6.91 13.02
CA LEU A 17 0.10 7.67 13.88
C LEU A 17 0.24 7.07 15.31
N THR A 18 -0.42 5.96 15.60
CA THR A 18 -0.26 5.14 16.82
C THR A 18 -0.10 3.66 16.45
N GLY A 19 -0.34 3.19 15.23
CA GLY A 19 0.04 1.84 14.84
C GLY A 19 1.55 1.76 14.63
N GLY A 20 2.06 2.59 13.71
CA GLY A 20 3.51 2.74 13.52
C GLY A 20 4.21 3.23 14.78
N ILE A 21 3.60 4.13 15.54
CA ILE A 21 4.27 4.80 16.68
C ILE A 21 4.11 4.06 18.00
N TRP A 22 2.95 3.43 18.22
CA TRP A 22 2.55 2.90 19.52
C TRP A 22 2.75 1.37 19.58
N PHE A 23 2.93 0.68 18.45
CA PHE A 23 3.40 -0.72 18.42
C PHE A 23 4.92 -0.87 18.33
N GLN A 24 5.66 0.19 17.96
CA GLN A 24 7.12 0.10 17.72
C GLN A 24 8.03 0.68 18.81
N THR A 25 7.49 1.25 19.90
CA THR A 25 8.33 1.80 20.98
C THR A 25 8.02 1.16 22.32
N ASP A 26 8.98 0.42 22.86
CA ASP A 26 8.87 -0.28 24.14
C ASP A 26 8.99 0.64 25.39
N THR A 27 8.98 1.97 25.24
CA THR A 27 9.02 2.88 26.41
C THR A 27 8.25 4.19 26.26
N PHE A 28 7.44 4.49 27.28
CA PHE A 28 6.76 5.77 27.55
C PHE A 28 7.69 7.00 27.50
N ALA A 29 9.00 6.80 27.74
CA ALA A 29 10.02 7.84 27.70
C ALA A 29 10.21 8.44 26.30
N ARG A 30 10.27 7.62 25.24
CA ARG A 30 10.42 8.09 23.85
C ARG A 30 9.16 8.80 23.33
N ARG A 31 7.97 8.37 23.78
CA ARG A 31 6.70 9.01 23.45
C ARG A 31 6.56 10.41 24.08
N LYS A 32 7.00 10.57 25.34
CA LYS A 32 7.07 11.87 26.02
C LYS A 32 8.13 12.79 25.40
N GLU A 33 9.22 12.21 24.91
CA GLU A 33 10.24 12.92 24.15
C GLU A 33 9.66 13.48 22.84
N PHE A 34 8.94 12.65 22.05
CA PHE A 34 8.19 13.09 20.87
C PHE A 34 7.18 14.19 21.23
N ALA A 35 6.48 14.02 22.36
CA ALA A 35 5.42 14.92 22.79
C ALA A 35 5.86 16.38 22.98
N LEU A 36 7.10 16.54 23.39
CA LEU A 36 7.74 17.82 23.59
C LEU A 36 8.36 18.38 22.28
N LYS A 37 8.57 17.56 21.23
CA LYS A 37 9.18 17.97 19.94
C LYS A 37 8.25 18.77 19.06
N VAL A 38 7.02 18.29 18.88
CA VAL A 38 6.06 18.97 17.99
C VAL A 38 5.32 20.11 18.74
N GLY A 39 5.40 20.08 20.07
CA GLY A 39 5.08 21.13 21.06
C GLY A 39 5.40 22.59 20.68
N LYS A 40 6.53 22.84 20.02
CA LYS A 40 7.17 24.17 19.99
C LYS A 40 7.13 24.93 18.66
N ASN A 41 6.58 24.35 17.59
CA ASN A 41 6.54 25.03 16.27
C ASN A 41 5.36 26.01 16.09
N SER A 42 4.49 26.18 17.09
CA SER A 42 3.35 27.11 17.02
C SER A 42 3.73 28.57 17.26
N GLU A 43 4.94 28.85 17.77
CA GLU A 43 5.48 30.21 17.92
C GLU A 43 6.98 30.20 17.62
N VAL A 44 7.39 30.94 16.60
CA VAL A 44 8.76 31.43 16.30
C VAL A 44 9.90 30.81 17.13
N ILE A 45 10.65 29.89 16.52
CA ILE A 45 12.07 29.55 16.77
C ILE A 45 12.51 29.55 18.25
N THR A 46 12.66 28.36 18.85
CA THR A 46 13.80 28.05 19.74
C THR A 46 13.99 26.55 19.90
N TYR A 47 15.11 26.06 19.36
CA TYR A 47 15.52 24.66 19.28
C TYR A 47 15.92 24.11 20.66
N GLY A 48 15.29 22.99 21.04
CA GLY A 48 15.80 22.07 22.07
C GLY A 48 16.33 20.81 21.40
N GLU A 49 17.14 20.02 22.12
CA GLU A 49 17.88 18.87 21.59
C GLU A 49 16.94 17.82 20.96
N TYR A 50 17.05 17.66 19.64
CA TYR A 50 16.27 16.73 18.82
C TYR A 50 17.19 16.06 17.80
N ASP A 51 16.68 15.03 17.12
CA ASP A 51 17.31 14.44 15.94
C ASP A 51 17.22 15.44 14.78
N GLU A 52 18.37 15.94 14.33
CA GLU A 52 18.48 17.03 13.33
C GLU A 52 17.93 16.62 11.96
N GLU A 53 17.87 15.32 11.66
CA GLU A 53 17.48 14.81 10.34
C GLU A 53 16.01 15.06 10.04
N LEU A 54 15.09 14.62 10.91
CA LEU A 54 13.64 14.83 10.75
C LEU A 54 13.27 16.33 10.73
N LEU A 55 13.94 17.14 11.54
CA LEU A 55 13.74 18.60 11.56
C LEU A 55 14.21 19.27 10.27
N SER A 56 15.22 18.72 9.61
CA SER A 56 15.69 19.23 8.33
C SER A 56 14.68 18.95 7.20
N GLU A 57 14.05 17.77 7.20
CA GLU A 57 13.02 17.38 6.22
C GLU A 57 11.76 18.24 6.34
N PHE A 58 11.26 18.45 7.56
CA PHE A 58 10.11 19.33 7.79
C PHE A 58 10.35 20.77 7.31
N ARG A 59 11.59 21.29 7.47
CA ARG A 59 11.97 22.61 6.94
C ARG A 59 12.01 22.61 5.41
N ALA A 60 12.52 21.55 4.80
CA ALA A 60 12.55 21.41 3.34
C ALA A 60 11.14 21.41 2.75
N LYS A 61 10.18 20.73 3.38
CA LYS A 61 8.78 20.70 2.92
C LYS A 61 8.06 22.04 3.09
N SER A 62 8.34 22.78 4.17
CA SER A 62 7.86 24.16 4.31
C SER A 62 8.32 25.04 3.15
N ALA A 63 9.58 24.95 2.74
CA ALA A 63 10.10 25.68 1.59
C ALA A 63 9.44 25.25 0.26
N ALA A 64 9.13 23.96 0.10
CA ALA A 64 8.41 23.47 -1.07
C ALA A 64 6.97 24.00 -1.15
N ILE A 65 6.26 24.09 -0.03
CA ILE A 65 4.91 24.69 0.05
C ILE A 65 4.96 26.18 -0.29
N GLU A 66 5.94 26.92 0.25
CA GLU A 66 6.14 28.33 -0.07
C GLU A 66 6.43 28.53 -1.56
N LYS A 67 7.23 27.63 -2.16
CA LYS A 67 7.48 27.61 -3.60
C LYS A 67 6.19 27.39 -4.39
N LEU A 68 5.39 26.37 -4.05
CA LEU A 68 4.09 26.12 -4.68
C LEU A 68 3.15 27.33 -4.57
N ALA A 69 3.10 27.97 -3.40
CA ALA A 69 2.32 29.19 -3.21
C ALA A 69 2.83 30.34 -4.10
N SER A 70 4.15 30.49 -4.26
CA SER A 70 4.74 31.49 -5.15
C SER A 70 4.45 31.23 -6.64
N GLU A 71 4.45 29.97 -7.05
CA GLU A 71 4.24 29.54 -8.44
C GLU A 71 2.75 29.50 -8.84
N SER A 72 1.83 29.57 -7.87
CA SER A 72 0.38 29.58 -8.10
C SER A 72 -0.15 30.80 -8.88
N GLY A 73 0.65 31.87 -9.02
CA GLY A 73 0.18 33.15 -9.55
C GLY A 73 -0.79 33.91 -8.61
N MET A 74 -1.07 33.37 -7.42
CA MET A 74 -1.88 33.99 -6.37
C MET A 74 -1.06 34.47 -5.16
N SER A 75 0.27 34.54 -5.28
CA SER A 75 1.16 34.92 -4.18
C SER A 75 0.84 36.29 -3.56
N ASP A 76 0.32 37.23 -4.36
CA ASP A 76 -0.06 38.57 -3.91
C ASP A 76 -1.49 38.63 -3.32
N ASN A 77 -2.24 37.52 -3.40
CA ASN A 77 -3.55 37.40 -2.76
C ASN A 77 -3.36 37.02 -1.29
N THR A 78 -3.57 38.01 -0.42
CA THR A 78 -3.45 37.87 1.04
C THR A 78 -4.44 36.84 1.62
N GLU A 79 -5.65 36.73 1.08
CA GLU A 79 -6.66 35.77 1.55
C GLU A 79 -6.22 34.34 1.26
N PHE A 80 -5.79 34.09 0.02
CA PHE A 80 -5.22 32.81 -0.41
C PHE A 80 -3.98 32.42 0.42
N SER A 81 -3.04 33.34 0.58
CA SER A 81 -1.82 33.10 1.36
C SER A 81 -2.11 32.77 2.83
N ASN A 82 -3.11 33.43 3.43
CA ASN A 82 -3.54 33.13 4.80
C ASN A 82 -4.24 31.78 4.90
N GLN A 83 -5.04 31.40 3.90
CA GLN A 83 -5.73 30.12 3.86
C GLN A 83 -4.74 28.95 3.79
N ILE A 84 -3.75 29.00 2.90
CA ILE A 84 -2.69 27.96 2.83
C ILE A 84 -1.95 27.83 4.15
N LYS A 85 -1.46 28.96 4.68
CA LYS A 85 -0.70 28.97 5.94
C LYS A 85 -1.53 28.40 7.08
N GLY A 86 -2.82 28.75 7.13
CA GLY A 86 -3.78 28.22 8.11
C GLY A 86 -3.90 26.70 8.01
N LEU A 87 -4.19 26.17 6.82
CA LEU A 87 -4.39 24.74 6.59
C LEU A 87 -3.14 23.90 6.92
N PHE A 88 -1.94 24.34 6.51
CA PHE A 88 -0.71 23.62 6.86
C PHE A 88 -0.36 23.76 8.34
N THR A 89 -0.65 24.91 8.98
CA THR A 89 -0.48 25.04 10.44
C THR A 89 -1.40 24.09 11.18
N GLU A 90 -2.67 24.00 10.77
CA GLU A 90 -3.63 23.03 11.32
C GLU A 90 -3.14 21.59 11.10
N LEU A 91 -2.60 21.25 9.92
CA LEU A 91 -2.00 19.92 9.66
C LEU A 91 -0.84 19.61 10.61
N TYR A 92 0.10 20.55 10.79
CA TYR A 92 1.23 20.33 11.69
C TYR A 92 0.79 20.18 13.15
N LEU A 93 -0.18 20.97 13.61
CA LEU A 93 -0.76 20.86 14.96
C LEU A 93 -1.56 19.58 15.15
N PHE A 94 -2.24 19.12 14.10
CA PHE A 94 -2.93 17.85 14.10
C PHE A 94 -1.93 16.69 14.25
N LEU A 95 -0.91 16.63 13.38
CA LEU A 95 0.13 15.60 13.42
C LEU A 95 0.90 15.60 14.74
N LYS A 96 1.28 16.79 15.22
CA LYS A 96 1.81 17.01 16.56
C LYS A 96 0.98 16.29 17.60
N ASP A 97 -0.29 16.66 17.72
CA ASP A 97 -1.12 16.24 18.82
C ASP A 97 -1.27 14.72 18.80
N ILE A 98 -1.33 14.11 17.62
CA ILE A 98 -1.50 12.66 17.52
C ILE A 98 -0.26 11.91 18.00
N VAL A 99 0.91 12.35 17.59
CA VAL A 99 2.13 11.65 18.02
C VAL A 99 2.52 12.04 19.46
N THR A 100 2.11 13.21 19.95
CA THR A 100 2.43 13.73 21.29
C THR A 100 1.47 13.27 22.39
N ALA A 101 0.21 12.93 22.07
CA ALA A 101 -0.86 12.67 23.04
C ALA A 101 -0.69 11.42 23.92
N GLY A 102 0.29 10.55 23.68
CA GLY A 102 0.63 9.47 24.60
C GLY A 102 -0.49 8.47 24.96
N GLY A 103 -1.63 8.49 24.26
CA GLY A 103 -2.80 7.66 24.55
C GLY A 103 -3.98 8.34 25.24
N GLU A 104 -3.95 9.64 25.52
CA GLU A 104 -5.20 10.37 25.81
C GLU A 104 -5.93 10.61 24.49
N VAL A 105 -6.87 9.70 24.21
CA VAL A 105 -7.66 9.64 22.97
C VAL A 105 -8.36 10.99 22.78
N ARG A 106 -7.91 11.77 21.79
CA ARG A 106 -8.74 12.80 21.16
C ARG A 106 -10.04 12.13 20.74
N ASP A 107 -11.17 12.79 21.00
CA ASP A 107 -12.46 12.32 20.51
C ASP A 107 -12.35 12.07 19.00
N ALA A 108 -12.67 10.84 18.63
CA ALA A 108 -12.42 10.29 17.31
C ALA A 108 -13.10 11.16 16.23
N ASP A 109 -14.36 11.52 16.49
CA ASP A 109 -15.19 12.36 15.63
C ASP A 109 -14.58 13.76 15.42
N SER A 110 -13.90 14.32 16.45
CA SER A 110 -13.23 15.62 16.37
C SER A 110 -11.96 15.56 15.52
N ALA A 111 -11.20 14.45 15.59
CA ALA A 111 -9.98 14.27 14.80
C ALA A 111 -10.29 14.04 13.31
N GLU A 112 -11.34 13.26 13.00
CA GLU A 112 -11.85 13.08 11.63
C GLU A 112 -12.30 14.43 11.04
N ALA A 113 -13.12 15.18 11.78
CA ALA A 113 -13.63 16.47 11.31
C ALA A 113 -12.50 17.47 11.01
N GLU A 114 -11.44 17.47 11.82
CA GLU A 114 -10.26 18.33 11.63
C GLU A 114 -9.46 17.91 10.40
N PHE A 115 -9.16 16.61 10.23
CA PHE A 115 -8.45 16.10 9.06
C PHE A 115 -9.21 16.38 7.76
N MET A 116 -10.50 16.08 7.73
CA MET A 116 -11.34 16.33 6.55
C MET A 116 -11.45 17.82 6.25
N LYS A 117 -11.54 18.68 7.27
CA LYS A 117 -11.50 20.14 7.08
C LYS A 117 -10.20 20.58 6.42
N ILE A 118 -9.05 20.09 6.88
CA ILE A 118 -7.74 20.41 6.32
C ILE A 118 -7.66 19.98 4.85
N PHE A 119 -7.92 18.70 4.58
CA PHE A 119 -7.76 18.14 3.24
C PHE A 119 -8.81 18.67 2.25
N ASN A 120 -10.07 18.86 2.65
CA ASN A 120 -11.07 19.51 1.79
C ASN A 120 -10.66 20.94 1.45
N GLY A 121 -10.11 21.70 2.41
CA GLY A 121 -9.59 23.04 2.15
C GLY A 121 -8.44 23.03 1.15
N LEU A 122 -7.51 22.08 1.26
CA LEU A 122 -6.41 21.91 0.31
C LEU A 122 -6.92 21.50 -1.08
N PHE A 123 -7.95 20.64 -1.16
CA PHE A 123 -8.61 20.28 -2.42
C PHE A 123 -9.29 21.47 -3.09
N GLU A 124 -9.99 22.32 -2.34
CA GLU A 124 -10.59 23.53 -2.87
C GLU A 124 -9.53 24.46 -3.46
N LEU A 125 -8.38 24.59 -2.81
CA LEU A 125 -7.26 25.39 -3.33
C LEU A 125 -6.66 24.77 -4.60
N ASP A 126 -6.45 23.45 -4.61
CA ASP A 126 -5.89 22.77 -5.77
C ASP A 126 -6.81 22.84 -6.99
N THR A 127 -8.12 22.66 -6.81
CA THR A 127 -9.10 22.77 -7.91
C THR A 127 -9.20 24.18 -8.50
N GLN A 128 -8.94 25.23 -7.71
CA GLN A 128 -8.92 26.61 -8.17
C GLN A 128 -7.68 26.97 -8.99
N LEU A 129 -6.54 26.33 -8.69
CA LEU A 129 -5.22 26.73 -9.20
C LEU A 129 -4.61 25.75 -10.20
N TYR A 130 -4.74 24.47 -9.89
CA TYR A 130 -4.06 23.38 -10.55
C TYR A 130 -5.11 22.58 -11.32
N LYS A 131 -5.52 23.11 -12.47
CA LYS A 131 -6.21 22.32 -13.50
C LYS A 131 -5.20 21.39 -14.18
N VAL A 132 -4.67 20.41 -13.46
CA VAL A 132 -3.64 19.51 -14.00
C VAL A 132 -4.32 18.29 -14.60
N SER A 133 -4.19 18.14 -15.91
CA SER A 133 -4.38 16.84 -16.56
C SER A 133 -3.03 16.10 -16.51
N PRO A 134 -3.01 14.80 -16.20
CA PRO A 134 -1.79 14.00 -16.33
C PRO A 134 -1.22 14.14 -17.75
N ASN A 135 0.10 14.09 -17.88
CA ASN A 135 0.70 13.98 -19.20
C ASN A 135 0.35 12.61 -19.84
N SER A 136 0.73 12.40 -21.09
CA SER A 136 0.44 11.15 -21.81
C SER A 136 1.04 9.89 -21.17
N MET A 137 1.95 10.04 -20.19
CA MET A 137 2.56 8.94 -19.44
C MET A 137 1.91 8.73 -18.06
N GLY A 138 0.84 9.46 -17.75
CA GLY A 138 0.15 9.36 -16.46
C GLY A 138 0.81 10.17 -15.33
N GLU A 139 1.85 10.95 -15.62
CA GLU A 139 2.56 11.74 -14.61
C GLU A 139 1.85 13.07 -14.36
N LEU A 140 1.74 13.47 -13.09
CA LEU A 140 1.25 14.79 -12.73
C LEU A 140 2.36 15.83 -12.94
N THR A 141 2.16 16.75 -13.88
CA THR A 141 3.16 17.79 -14.22
C THR A 141 3.30 18.88 -13.15
N ASN A 142 2.40 18.91 -12.15
CA ASN A 142 2.50 19.76 -10.96
C ASN A 142 1.87 19.06 -9.75
N LYS A 143 2.65 18.94 -8.66
CA LYS A 143 2.24 18.37 -7.38
C LYS A 143 1.55 19.46 -6.54
N GLY A 144 0.23 19.36 -6.37
CA GLY A 144 -0.59 20.37 -5.66
C GLY A 144 -0.35 20.42 -4.14
N PHE A 145 -1.12 21.26 -3.44
CA PHE A 145 -1.06 21.38 -1.99
C PHE A 145 -1.51 20.11 -1.27
N VAL A 146 -2.45 19.35 -1.82
CA VAL A 146 -2.85 18.04 -1.28
C VAL A 146 -1.69 17.05 -1.33
N THR A 147 -0.97 17.01 -2.44
CA THR A 147 0.25 16.20 -2.59
C THR A 147 1.31 16.61 -1.57
N ALA A 148 1.53 17.92 -1.38
CA ALA A 148 2.49 18.40 -0.39
C ALA A 148 2.09 17.97 1.04
N ALA A 149 0.81 18.15 1.40
CA ALA A 149 0.28 17.77 2.71
C ALA A 149 0.38 16.27 2.98
N ILE A 150 -0.05 15.43 2.03
CA ILE A 150 -0.01 13.98 2.22
C ILE A 150 1.42 13.45 2.28
N SER A 151 2.36 14.06 1.55
CA SER A 151 3.77 13.68 1.65
C SER A 151 4.32 13.88 3.06
N ILE A 152 3.84 14.87 3.82
CA ILE A 152 4.26 15.09 5.22
C ILE A 152 3.75 13.96 6.11
N VAL A 153 2.52 13.49 5.87
CA VAL A 153 1.94 12.36 6.59
C VAL A 153 2.74 11.09 6.30
N TRP A 154 3.10 10.85 5.03
CA TRP A 154 3.83 9.66 4.61
C TRP A 154 5.27 9.59 5.10
N ASP A 155 5.98 10.71 5.24
CA ASP A 155 7.34 10.67 5.83
C ASP A 155 7.32 10.13 7.26
N ILE A 156 6.30 10.51 8.04
CA ILE A 156 6.15 10.01 9.41
C ILE A 156 5.93 8.50 9.36
N VAL A 157 5.03 8.01 8.51
CA VAL A 157 4.77 6.57 8.37
C VAL A 157 6.03 5.83 7.91
N THR A 158 6.74 6.38 6.93
CA THR A 158 8.02 5.84 6.40
C THR A 158 9.07 5.75 7.49
N PHE A 159 9.22 6.76 8.33
CA PHE A 159 10.15 6.73 9.45
C PHE A 159 9.88 5.56 10.40
N TYR A 160 8.62 5.31 10.75
CA TYR A 160 8.27 4.17 11.61
C TYR A 160 8.44 2.84 10.87
N ASP A 161 8.05 2.76 9.60
CA ASP A 161 8.23 1.51 8.85
C ASP A 161 9.71 1.13 8.71
N ASN A 162 10.57 2.10 8.37
CA ASN A 162 12.02 1.89 8.30
C ASN A 162 12.58 1.44 9.66
N ASN A 163 12.18 2.08 10.77
CA ASN A 163 12.63 1.65 12.10
C ASN A 163 12.19 0.23 12.46
N ARG A 164 10.97 -0.19 12.10
CA ARG A 164 10.51 -1.57 12.25
C ARG A 164 11.39 -2.50 11.44
N VAL A 165 11.49 -2.24 10.15
CA VAL A 165 12.19 -3.06 9.18
C VAL A 165 13.67 -3.22 9.55
N ASP A 166 14.34 -2.14 9.97
CA ASP A 166 15.74 -2.13 10.41
C ASP A 166 15.97 -2.82 11.76
N SER A 167 14.95 -2.89 12.60
CA SER A 167 15.01 -3.66 13.85
C SER A 167 14.84 -5.17 13.63
N GLN A 168 14.36 -5.57 12.46
CA GLN A 168 14.10 -6.96 12.11
C GLN A 168 15.28 -7.57 11.34
N THR A 169 15.36 -8.89 11.37
CA THR A 169 16.41 -9.65 10.67
C THR A 169 15.73 -10.66 9.76
N MET A 170 16.22 -10.76 8.51
CA MET A 170 15.76 -11.78 7.58
C MET A 170 16.09 -13.19 8.08
N GLU A 171 15.32 -14.17 7.59
CA GLU A 171 15.58 -15.58 7.87
C GLU A 171 16.98 -16.01 7.42
N THR A 172 17.65 -16.78 8.26
CA THR A 172 18.95 -17.37 7.90
C THR A 172 18.79 -18.47 6.85
N GLY A 173 19.78 -18.66 5.97
CA GLY A 173 19.72 -19.68 4.92
C GLY A 173 18.79 -19.30 3.77
N VAL A 174 18.61 -18.00 3.52
CA VAL A 174 17.88 -17.44 2.37
C VAL A 174 18.85 -16.54 1.60
N THR A 175 18.91 -16.73 0.29
CA THR A 175 19.60 -15.81 -0.63
C THR A 175 18.63 -14.74 -1.11
N ARG A 176 19.09 -13.49 -1.17
CA ARG A 176 18.40 -12.36 -1.80
C ARG A 176 19.25 -11.84 -2.96
N LEU A 177 18.67 -11.76 -4.14
CA LEU A 177 19.21 -11.03 -5.28
C LEU A 177 18.50 -9.69 -5.36
N GLU A 178 19.26 -8.60 -5.36
CA GLU A 178 18.72 -7.25 -5.24
C GLU A 178 18.76 -6.47 -6.56
N ASP A 179 17.79 -5.57 -6.73
CA ASP A 179 17.74 -4.50 -7.73
C ASP A 179 17.84 -5.01 -9.18
N ILE A 180 17.06 -6.04 -9.49
CA ILE A 180 16.94 -6.58 -10.85
C ILE A 180 15.90 -5.75 -11.60
N PRO A 181 16.25 -5.13 -12.75
CA PRO A 181 15.29 -4.33 -13.52
C PRO A 181 14.31 -5.24 -14.26
N TYR A 182 13.00 -5.04 -14.01
CA TYR A 182 11.96 -5.63 -14.86
C TYR A 182 11.60 -4.71 -16.04
N ILE A 183 11.94 -3.43 -15.96
CA ILE A 183 12.08 -2.51 -17.09
C ILE A 183 13.45 -1.83 -16.97
N ASP A 184 14.30 -1.99 -17.98
CA ASP A 184 15.67 -1.43 -17.99
C ASP A 184 15.66 0.04 -18.48
N ASP A 185 15.04 0.92 -17.70
CA ASP A 185 14.96 2.37 -17.97
C ASP A 185 15.68 3.23 -16.92
N GLY A 186 16.33 2.59 -15.94
CA GLY A 186 17.01 3.25 -14.84
C GLY A 186 16.09 3.84 -13.77
N ASN A 187 14.78 3.55 -13.82
CA ASN A 187 13.84 3.92 -12.77
C ASN A 187 13.86 2.87 -11.65
N ASN A 188 14.17 3.29 -10.42
CA ASN A 188 14.18 2.40 -9.25
C ASN A 188 12.80 1.77 -8.96
N ALA A 189 11.71 2.41 -9.40
CA ALA A 189 10.37 1.86 -9.30
C ALA A 189 10.16 0.63 -10.18
N HIS A 190 11.03 0.40 -11.17
CA HIS A 190 10.98 -0.75 -12.08
C HIS A 190 11.96 -1.87 -11.71
N MET A 191 12.27 -2.00 -10.42
CA MET A 191 13.18 -3.00 -9.87
C MET A 191 12.42 -4.04 -9.07
N LEU A 192 12.97 -5.25 -9.00
CA LEU A 192 12.50 -6.33 -8.14
C LEU A 192 13.67 -7.01 -7.42
N ASP A 193 13.34 -7.69 -6.33
CA ASP A 193 14.24 -8.57 -5.61
C ASP A 193 13.72 -10.00 -5.64
N ILE A 194 14.65 -10.96 -5.62
CA ILE A 194 14.33 -12.38 -5.66
C ILE A 194 14.92 -13.06 -4.43
N PHE A 195 14.08 -13.75 -3.68
CA PHE A 195 14.44 -14.50 -2.48
C PHE A 195 14.22 -16.00 -2.71
N TYR A 196 15.20 -16.83 -2.34
CA TYR A 196 15.07 -18.29 -2.39
C TYR A 196 15.97 -18.95 -1.33
N PRO A 197 15.67 -20.19 -0.89
CA PRO A 197 16.52 -20.93 0.04
C PRO A 197 17.97 -21.09 -0.45
N GLU A 198 18.93 -20.99 0.46
CA GLU A 198 20.31 -21.38 0.14
C GLU A 198 20.40 -22.86 -0.24
N GLY A 199 21.15 -23.16 -1.30
CA GLY A 199 21.33 -24.54 -1.79
C GLY A 199 20.20 -25.05 -2.67
N THR A 200 19.25 -24.20 -3.08
CA THR A 200 18.24 -24.53 -4.10
C THR A 200 18.91 -25.03 -5.38
N ALA A 201 18.43 -26.16 -5.87
CA ALA A 201 18.88 -26.80 -7.12
C ALA A 201 17.73 -27.15 -8.07
N GLU A 202 16.49 -27.11 -7.58
CA GLU A 202 15.27 -27.41 -8.31
C GLU A 202 14.40 -26.16 -8.43
N LYS A 203 13.46 -26.16 -9.36
CA LYS A 203 12.46 -25.09 -9.48
C LYS A 203 11.49 -25.16 -8.29
N LEU A 204 11.17 -23.99 -7.72
CA LEU A 204 10.29 -23.81 -6.58
C LEU A 204 9.03 -23.04 -7.00
N PRO A 205 7.87 -23.30 -6.37
CA PRO A 205 6.70 -22.47 -6.58
C PRO A 205 7.00 -21.00 -6.34
N VAL A 206 6.37 -20.14 -7.12
CA VAL A 206 6.63 -18.70 -7.12
C VAL A 206 5.60 -17.97 -6.27
N ILE A 207 6.05 -17.05 -5.43
CA ILE A 207 5.18 -16.06 -4.79
C ILE A 207 5.65 -14.66 -5.21
N ILE A 208 4.77 -13.89 -5.85
CA ILE A 208 5.04 -12.50 -6.19
C ILE A 208 4.48 -11.62 -5.06
N ASP A 209 5.34 -10.88 -4.37
CA ASP A 209 4.95 -9.96 -3.30
C ASP A 209 4.82 -8.53 -3.84
N ILE A 210 3.66 -7.92 -3.58
CA ILE A 210 3.38 -6.52 -3.93
C ILE A 210 3.20 -5.73 -2.63
N HIS A 211 4.14 -4.83 -2.36
CA HIS A 211 4.15 -4.09 -1.11
C HIS A 211 2.99 -3.09 -0.97
N GLY A 212 2.58 -2.85 0.27
CA GLY A 212 1.64 -1.80 0.67
C GLY A 212 2.19 -0.38 0.59
N GLY A 213 1.64 0.52 1.42
CA GLY A 213 2.05 1.93 1.47
C GLY A 213 1.09 2.93 0.82
N GLY A 214 -0.20 2.60 0.79
CA GLY A 214 -1.26 3.52 0.33
C GLY A 214 -1.15 3.94 -1.13
N LEU A 215 -0.40 3.18 -1.94
CA LEU A 215 0.02 3.49 -3.32
C LEU A 215 0.95 4.71 -3.45
N MET A 216 1.45 5.25 -2.34
CA MET A 216 2.15 6.54 -2.30
C MET A 216 3.50 6.50 -1.59
N MET A 217 3.83 5.39 -0.93
CA MET A 217 5.10 5.15 -0.25
C MET A 217 5.44 3.67 -0.26
N GLY A 218 6.63 3.34 0.27
CA GLY A 218 7.12 1.98 0.37
C GLY A 218 7.91 1.55 -0.85
N ASP A 219 8.60 0.43 -0.70
CA ASP A 219 9.30 -0.28 -1.77
C ASP A 219 9.37 -1.78 -1.41
N LYS A 220 9.97 -2.57 -2.29
CA LYS A 220 10.22 -4.01 -2.14
C LYS A 220 11.00 -4.38 -0.87
N ASP A 221 11.68 -3.43 -0.23
CA ASP A 221 12.42 -3.65 1.01
C ASP A 221 11.51 -3.62 2.25
N SER A 222 10.36 -2.92 2.21
CA SER A 222 9.36 -2.87 3.30
C SER A 222 8.89 -4.27 3.73
N ASN A 223 8.86 -5.22 2.80
CA ASN A 223 8.41 -6.60 3.02
C ASN A 223 9.56 -7.61 3.03
N ARG A 224 10.84 -7.19 3.04
CA ARG A 224 12.01 -8.09 2.91
C ARG A 224 12.02 -9.25 3.92
N VAL A 225 11.59 -8.99 5.15
CA VAL A 225 11.57 -10.00 6.22
C VAL A 225 10.45 -11.01 5.96
N TYR A 226 9.25 -10.53 5.62
CA TYR A 226 8.13 -11.38 5.21
C TYR A 226 8.49 -12.24 3.99
N CYS A 227 9.11 -11.65 2.96
CA CYS A 227 9.61 -12.37 1.79
C CYS A 227 10.63 -13.45 2.16
N SER A 228 11.57 -13.15 3.08
CA SER A 228 12.52 -14.16 3.55
C SER A 228 11.85 -15.32 4.31
N VAL A 229 10.78 -15.03 5.05
CA VAL A 229 9.98 -16.02 5.80
C VAL A 229 9.19 -16.95 4.87
N LEU A 230 8.69 -16.42 3.75
CA LEU A 230 8.07 -17.19 2.69
C LEU A 230 9.11 -18.02 1.93
N ALA A 231 10.25 -17.42 1.54
CA ALA A 231 11.33 -18.11 0.86
C ALA A 231 11.85 -19.27 1.69
N LYS A 232 12.03 -19.08 3.01
CA LYS A 232 12.45 -20.13 3.95
C LYS A 232 11.52 -21.35 3.97
N ARG A 233 10.26 -21.20 3.57
CA ARG A 233 9.26 -22.28 3.44
C ARG A 233 9.28 -23.01 2.10
N GLY A 234 10.26 -22.72 1.24
CA GLY A 234 10.48 -23.46 -0.01
C GLY A 234 9.89 -22.80 -1.26
N TYR A 235 9.74 -21.49 -1.25
CA TYR A 235 9.25 -20.70 -2.39
C TYR A 235 10.37 -19.85 -2.98
N THR A 236 10.28 -19.58 -4.28
CA THR A 236 10.98 -18.43 -4.87
C THR A 236 10.07 -17.22 -4.76
N VAL A 237 10.47 -16.22 -3.98
CA VAL A 237 9.65 -15.03 -3.72
C VAL A 237 10.19 -13.85 -4.49
N ILE A 238 9.34 -13.17 -5.25
CA ILE A 238 9.71 -12.03 -6.09
C ILE A 238 9.00 -10.79 -5.56
N ALA A 239 9.74 -9.92 -4.87
CA ALA A 239 9.20 -8.66 -4.34
C ALA A 239 9.41 -7.54 -5.37
N ILE A 240 8.33 -6.91 -5.83
CA ILE A 240 8.38 -5.93 -6.92
C ILE A 240 8.18 -4.50 -6.40
N ASN A 241 8.90 -3.55 -6.97
CA ASN A 241 8.53 -2.14 -6.90
C ASN A 241 7.48 -1.80 -7.97
N TYR A 242 6.78 -0.70 -7.77
CA TYR A 242 5.92 -0.05 -8.76
C TYR A 242 5.99 1.47 -8.56
N ARG A 243 5.65 2.25 -9.60
CA ARG A 243 5.67 3.72 -9.49
C ARG A 243 4.60 4.20 -8.51
N LEU A 244 4.91 5.21 -7.72
CA LEU A 244 4.04 5.67 -6.63
C LEU A 244 3.25 6.92 -7.00
N SER A 245 2.03 7.01 -6.49
CA SER A 245 1.25 8.23 -6.51
C SER A 245 1.82 9.25 -5.52
N PRO A 246 1.72 10.55 -5.82
CA PRO A 246 1.05 11.15 -6.97
C PRO A 246 2.00 11.43 -8.15
N ASP A 247 3.20 10.86 -8.15
CA ASP A 247 4.17 11.03 -9.23
C ASP A 247 3.65 10.37 -10.50
N VAL A 248 2.94 9.25 -10.34
CA VAL A 248 2.07 8.65 -11.34
C VAL A 248 0.64 8.48 -10.82
N LEU A 249 -0.30 8.29 -11.73
CA LEU A 249 -1.67 7.88 -11.40
C LEU A 249 -1.81 6.35 -11.32
N TYR A 250 -2.88 5.89 -10.67
CA TYR A 250 -3.21 4.48 -10.47
C TYR A 250 -3.06 3.58 -11.72
N PRO A 251 -3.44 4.01 -12.95
CA PRO A 251 -3.24 3.21 -14.15
C PRO A 251 -1.79 2.80 -14.41
N SER A 252 -0.83 3.68 -14.12
CA SER A 252 0.60 3.40 -14.29
C SER A 252 1.08 2.32 -13.32
N GLN A 253 0.48 2.23 -12.12
CA GLN A 253 0.83 1.22 -11.12
C GLN A 253 0.36 -0.17 -11.57
N ILE A 254 -0.84 -0.26 -12.16
CA ILE A 254 -1.33 -1.49 -12.78
C ILE A 254 -0.44 -1.92 -13.96
N GLN A 255 -0.03 -0.97 -14.80
CA GLN A 255 0.91 -1.23 -15.89
C GLN A 255 2.24 -1.81 -15.38
N ASP A 256 2.78 -1.25 -14.31
CA ASP A 256 4.06 -1.69 -13.72
C ASP A 256 3.99 -3.11 -13.17
N VAL A 257 2.92 -3.44 -12.44
CA VAL A 257 2.72 -4.79 -11.89
C VAL A 257 2.58 -5.83 -13.01
N ILE A 258 1.82 -5.52 -14.07
CA ILE A 258 1.65 -6.42 -15.22
C ILE A 258 2.95 -6.54 -16.03
N ALA A 259 3.75 -5.46 -16.13
CA ALA A 259 5.08 -5.52 -16.73
C ALA A 259 6.02 -6.42 -15.92
N ALA A 260 5.96 -6.38 -14.59
CA ALA A 260 6.70 -7.30 -13.73
C ALA A 260 6.25 -8.75 -13.93
N PHE A 261 4.95 -9.03 -14.01
CA PHE A 261 4.42 -10.38 -14.33
C PHE A 261 4.97 -10.89 -15.66
N LYS A 262 4.98 -10.04 -16.69
CA LYS A 262 5.54 -10.38 -18.00
C LYS A 262 7.03 -10.70 -17.91
N TRP A 263 7.80 -9.89 -17.19
CA TRP A 263 9.22 -10.13 -16.99
C TRP A 263 9.47 -11.45 -16.27
N ILE A 264 8.68 -11.78 -15.24
CA ILE A 264 8.79 -13.04 -14.49
C ILE A 264 8.57 -14.23 -15.42
N ARG A 265 7.51 -14.20 -16.23
CA ARG A 265 7.25 -15.24 -17.24
C ARG A 265 8.43 -15.43 -18.19
N GLU A 266 9.08 -14.34 -18.59
CA GLU A 266 10.17 -14.36 -19.58
C GLU A 266 11.53 -14.78 -18.98
N ASN A 267 11.71 -14.67 -17.66
CA ASN A 267 13.01 -14.84 -17.00
C ASN A 267 13.05 -15.94 -15.92
N ALA A 268 11.92 -16.60 -15.63
CA ALA A 268 11.76 -17.61 -14.57
C ALA A 268 12.86 -18.68 -14.53
N ASP A 269 13.31 -19.16 -15.68
CA ASP A 269 14.33 -20.23 -15.79
C ASP A 269 15.66 -19.87 -15.12
N ALA A 270 15.99 -18.58 -15.03
CA ALA A 270 17.24 -18.11 -14.42
C ALA A 270 17.20 -18.08 -12.89
N TYR A 271 16.01 -18.20 -12.28
CA TYR A 271 15.78 -17.87 -10.87
C TYR A 271 15.08 -18.98 -10.07
N TYR A 272 15.18 -20.24 -10.51
CA TYR A 272 14.54 -21.38 -9.84
C TYR A 272 13.02 -21.23 -9.71
N CYS A 273 12.38 -20.56 -10.66
CA CYS A 273 10.93 -20.37 -10.65
C CYS A 273 10.23 -21.54 -11.36
N ASP A 274 9.29 -22.16 -10.67
CA ASP A 274 8.31 -23.09 -11.23
C ASP A 274 7.06 -22.32 -11.66
N LEU A 275 6.88 -22.12 -12.96
CA LEU A 275 5.74 -21.37 -13.49
C LEU A 275 4.45 -22.20 -13.58
N ASP A 276 4.47 -23.48 -13.23
CA ASP A 276 3.26 -24.29 -13.09
C ASP A 276 2.55 -24.01 -11.74
N ARG A 277 3.19 -23.24 -10.84
CA ARG A 277 2.68 -22.90 -9.51
C ARG A 277 3.07 -21.48 -9.14
N VAL A 278 2.23 -20.52 -9.50
CA VAL A 278 2.47 -19.09 -9.35
C VAL A 278 1.37 -18.45 -8.50
N TYR A 279 1.78 -17.84 -7.41
CA TYR A 279 0.87 -17.15 -6.49
C TYR A 279 1.25 -15.68 -6.39
N VAL A 280 0.27 -14.84 -6.07
CA VAL A 280 0.51 -13.41 -5.79
C VAL A 280 0.05 -13.12 -4.38
N THR A 281 0.87 -12.41 -3.62
CA THR A 281 0.50 -11.87 -2.31
C THR A 281 0.66 -10.36 -2.30
N GLY A 282 -0.18 -9.68 -1.51
CA GLY A 282 -0.06 -8.24 -1.34
C GLY A 282 -0.73 -7.75 -0.06
N ASP A 283 -0.10 -6.76 0.55
CA ASP A 283 -0.56 -6.17 1.80
C ASP A 283 -1.15 -4.78 1.58
N SER A 284 -2.23 -4.43 2.27
CA SER A 284 -2.79 -3.07 2.21
C SER A 284 -3.09 -2.62 0.76
N ALA A 285 -2.48 -1.52 0.31
CA ALA A 285 -2.51 -1.06 -1.07
C ALA A 285 -1.93 -2.06 -2.09
N GLY A 286 -0.92 -2.83 -1.71
CA GLY A 286 -0.42 -3.95 -2.50
C GLY A 286 -1.46 -5.05 -2.66
N GLY A 287 -2.34 -5.23 -1.66
CA GLY A 287 -3.51 -6.12 -1.76
C GLY A 287 -4.53 -5.67 -2.82
N GLN A 288 -4.70 -4.36 -3.03
CA GLN A 288 -5.49 -3.85 -4.17
C GLN A 288 -4.82 -4.26 -5.49
N LEU A 289 -3.52 -4.02 -5.63
CA LEU A 289 -2.78 -4.33 -6.85
C LEU A 289 -2.75 -5.85 -7.11
N ALA A 290 -2.62 -6.66 -6.07
CA ALA A 290 -2.53 -8.12 -6.12
C ALA A 290 -3.81 -8.79 -6.64
N TYR A 291 -5.00 -8.26 -6.36
CA TYR A 291 -6.22 -8.79 -6.98
C TYR A 291 -6.53 -8.11 -8.31
N TYR A 292 -6.26 -6.80 -8.43
CA TYR A 292 -6.68 -6.03 -9.60
C TYR A 292 -5.80 -6.34 -10.81
N ALA A 293 -4.48 -6.47 -10.66
CA ALA A 293 -3.59 -6.69 -11.78
C ALA A 293 -3.85 -8.04 -12.50
N PRO A 294 -4.01 -9.19 -11.81
CA PRO A 294 -4.38 -10.45 -12.47
C PRO A 294 -5.76 -10.38 -13.16
N LEU A 295 -6.74 -9.73 -12.53
CA LEU A 295 -8.05 -9.51 -13.11
C LEU A 295 -7.98 -8.64 -14.37
N ALA A 296 -7.20 -7.57 -14.33
CA ALA A 296 -6.98 -6.67 -15.46
C ALA A 296 -6.23 -7.39 -16.59
N ASP A 297 -5.22 -8.20 -16.27
CA ASP A 297 -4.44 -8.95 -17.24
C ASP A 297 -5.29 -9.99 -18.01
N SER A 298 -6.27 -10.60 -17.34
CA SER A 298 -7.21 -11.55 -17.94
C SER A 298 -8.37 -10.91 -18.71
N SER A 299 -8.62 -9.61 -18.53
CA SER A 299 -9.76 -8.89 -19.11
C SER A 299 -9.38 -8.07 -20.33
N GLU A 300 -9.92 -8.37 -21.52
CA GLU A 300 -9.70 -7.55 -22.71
C GLU A 300 -10.16 -6.09 -22.51
N THR A 301 -11.33 -5.90 -21.88
CA THR A 301 -11.88 -4.56 -21.57
C THR A 301 -10.96 -3.75 -20.67
N LEU A 302 -10.49 -4.34 -19.58
CA LEU A 302 -9.57 -3.63 -18.69
C LEU A 302 -8.22 -3.44 -19.37
N ARG A 303 -7.76 -4.39 -20.17
CA ARG A 303 -6.51 -4.22 -20.91
C ARG A 303 -6.53 -3.03 -21.85
N GLU A 304 -7.60 -2.89 -22.62
CA GLU A 304 -7.81 -1.73 -23.49
C GLU A 304 -7.90 -0.42 -22.69
N LEU A 305 -8.64 -0.42 -21.57
CA LEU A 305 -8.80 0.75 -20.71
C LEU A 305 -7.45 1.24 -20.16
N TYR A 306 -6.61 0.32 -19.68
CA TYR A 306 -5.34 0.62 -19.03
C TYR A 306 -4.15 0.65 -20.00
N GLY A 307 -4.34 0.32 -21.28
CA GLY A 307 -3.27 0.32 -22.29
C GLY A 307 -2.16 -0.70 -21.99
N ILE A 308 -2.55 -1.89 -21.54
CA ILE A 308 -1.66 -2.98 -21.11
C ILE A 308 -1.77 -4.14 -22.10
N GLU A 309 -0.62 -4.74 -22.39
CA GLU A 309 -0.53 -6.02 -23.11
C GLU A 309 -0.62 -7.17 -22.11
N PRO A 310 -1.18 -8.33 -22.50
CA PRO A 310 -1.20 -9.51 -21.63
C PRO A 310 0.22 -9.90 -21.18
N SER A 311 0.37 -10.16 -19.88
CA SER A 311 1.63 -10.66 -19.33
C SER A 311 1.93 -12.07 -19.82
N GLY A 312 0.87 -12.88 -20.00
CA GLY A 312 0.93 -14.29 -20.32
C GLY A 312 1.29 -15.19 -19.12
N LEU A 313 1.37 -14.63 -17.91
CA LEU A 313 1.63 -15.36 -16.68
C LEU A 313 0.31 -15.87 -16.11
N GLU A 314 0.18 -17.18 -15.92
CA GLU A 314 -0.97 -17.76 -15.23
C GLU A 314 -0.73 -17.67 -13.72
N ILE A 315 -1.76 -17.25 -12.97
CA ILE A 315 -1.70 -17.07 -11.52
C ILE A 315 -2.76 -17.98 -10.91
N ASP A 316 -2.31 -18.86 -10.02
CA ASP A 316 -3.14 -19.93 -9.47
C ASP A 316 -3.95 -19.51 -8.24
N ALA A 317 -3.41 -18.63 -7.39
CA ALA A 317 -4.09 -18.15 -6.20
C ALA A 317 -3.53 -16.82 -5.67
N LEU A 318 -4.35 -16.11 -4.90
CA LEU A 318 -4.05 -14.80 -4.33
C LEU A 318 -4.04 -14.84 -2.80
N GLY A 319 -3.03 -14.24 -2.17
CA GLY A 319 -2.93 -14.03 -0.72
C GLY A 319 -3.08 -12.55 -0.39
N LEU A 320 -4.20 -12.14 0.18
CA LEU A 320 -4.55 -10.73 0.32
C LEU A 320 -4.61 -10.35 1.80
N VAL A 321 -3.61 -9.58 2.25
CA VAL A 321 -3.43 -9.23 3.66
C VAL A 321 -3.90 -7.81 3.92
N SER A 322 -4.97 -7.64 4.69
CA SER A 322 -5.50 -6.31 5.07
C SER A 322 -5.74 -5.41 3.85
N GLY A 323 -6.30 -5.96 2.76
CA GLY A 323 -6.33 -5.30 1.45
C GLY A 323 -7.19 -4.03 1.36
N MET A 324 -6.71 -3.10 0.53
CA MET A 324 -7.28 -1.76 0.27
C MET A 324 -8.39 -1.77 -0.79
N PHE A 325 -9.37 -2.66 -0.65
CA PHE A 325 -10.39 -2.95 -1.67
C PHE A 325 -11.47 -1.86 -1.85
N ASP A 326 -11.83 -1.12 -0.79
CA ASP A 326 -12.89 -0.10 -0.89
C ASP A 326 -12.30 1.30 -1.19
N PHE A 327 -12.20 1.62 -2.49
CA PHE A 327 -11.59 2.86 -2.98
C PHE A 327 -12.48 4.09 -2.82
N LYS A 328 -13.79 3.95 -3.02
CA LYS A 328 -14.73 5.09 -3.12
C LYS A 328 -15.53 5.34 -1.85
N ASN A 329 -15.73 4.32 -1.02
CA ASN A 329 -16.53 4.42 0.20
C ASN A 329 -15.71 4.13 1.46
N GLY A 330 -14.55 3.52 1.29
CA GLY A 330 -13.65 3.14 2.37
C GLY A 330 -12.71 4.27 2.77
N PHE A 331 -11.65 3.86 3.46
CA PHE A 331 -10.63 4.79 3.96
C PHE A 331 -10.04 5.69 2.86
N ASN A 332 -9.92 5.18 1.64
CA ASN A 332 -9.18 5.82 0.54
C ASN A 332 -9.99 6.87 -0.21
N ALA A 333 -11.30 6.98 0.05
CA ALA A 333 -12.18 7.87 -0.68
C ALA A 333 -11.70 9.34 -0.71
N PRO A 334 -11.15 9.92 0.39
CA PRO A 334 -10.61 11.28 0.35
C PRO A 334 -9.34 11.43 -0.49
N LEU A 335 -8.62 10.34 -0.78
CA LEU A 335 -7.36 10.34 -1.51
C LEU A 335 -7.51 9.97 -3.00
N ILE A 336 -8.72 9.70 -3.47
CA ILE A 336 -8.97 9.24 -4.85
C ILE A 336 -8.45 10.20 -5.93
N SER A 337 -8.40 11.49 -5.63
CA SER A 337 -7.81 12.53 -6.47
C SER A 337 -6.29 12.44 -6.57
N CYS A 338 -5.60 11.90 -5.58
CA CYS A 338 -4.18 11.56 -5.67
C CYS A 338 -3.94 10.39 -6.63
N TYR A 339 -4.93 9.50 -6.77
CA TYR A 339 -4.83 8.30 -7.61
C TYR A 339 -5.30 8.53 -9.05
N LEU A 340 -6.30 9.39 -9.27
CA LEU A 340 -6.93 9.61 -10.58
C LEU A 340 -6.90 11.08 -11.07
N GLY A 341 -6.32 12.00 -10.29
CA GLY A 341 -6.27 13.43 -10.59
C GLY A 341 -7.47 14.22 -10.05
N PHE A 342 -7.42 15.55 -10.10
CA PHE A 342 -8.44 16.41 -9.47
C PHE A 342 -9.84 16.29 -10.09
N ASP A 343 -9.92 15.98 -11.39
CA ASP A 343 -11.19 15.70 -12.08
C ASP A 343 -11.53 14.20 -12.07
N TYR A 344 -11.13 13.48 -11.03
CA TYR A 344 -11.24 12.02 -10.94
C TYR A 344 -12.65 11.50 -11.25
N LYS A 345 -13.71 12.25 -10.96
CA LYS A 345 -15.09 11.81 -11.23
C LYS A 345 -15.39 11.66 -12.73
N ASN A 346 -14.68 12.38 -13.59
CA ASN A 346 -14.77 12.27 -15.04
C ASN A 346 -13.65 11.40 -15.64
N SER A 347 -12.76 10.87 -14.79
CA SER A 347 -11.72 9.95 -15.22
C SER A 347 -12.34 8.67 -15.78
N PRO A 348 -11.85 8.15 -16.92
CA PRO A 348 -12.37 6.90 -17.49
C PRO A 348 -12.17 5.71 -16.55
N TYR A 349 -11.20 5.78 -15.63
CA TYR A 349 -10.91 4.74 -14.66
C TYR A 349 -11.83 4.75 -13.44
N TYR A 350 -12.56 5.86 -13.20
CA TYR A 350 -13.31 6.03 -11.96
C TYR A 350 -14.32 4.91 -11.74
N ASN A 351 -15.02 4.47 -12.78
CA ASN A 351 -16.03 3.40 -12.71
C ASN A 351 -15.46 1.98 -12.75
N TYR A 352 -14.14 1.84 -12.54
CA TYR A 352 -13.43 0.56 -12.58
C TYR A 352 -12.47 0.45 -11.39
N LEU A 353 -12.83 1.00 -10.23
CA LEU A 353 -11.95 0.97 -9.05
C LEU A 353 -12.41 -0.02 -7.97
N GLN A 354 -13.72 -0.29 -7.92
CA GLN A 354 -14.31 -1.11 -6.86
C GLN A 354 -14.47 -2.57 -7.30
N PRO A 355 -14.34 -3.54 -6.38
CA PRO A 355 -14.60 -4.95 -6.63
C PRO A 355 -15.91 -5.24 -7.37
N ASP A 356 -17.03 -4.62 -6.95
CA ASP A 356 -18.34 -4.84 -7.56
C ASP A 356 -18.43 -4.33 -9.01
N GLU A 357 -17.55 -3.41 -9.40
CA GLU A 357 -17.48 -2.84 -10.75
C GLU A 357 -16.64 -3.66 -11.71
N VAL A 358 -15.61 -4.37 -11.21
CA VAL A 358 -14.58 -4.97 -12.06
C VAL A 358 -14.58 -6.50 -12.09
N LEU A 359 -15.06 -7.16 -11.04
CA LEU A 359 -14.92 -8.62 -10.91
C LEU A 359 -15.65 -9.43 -12.00
N ASP A 360 -16.65 -8.86 -12.67
CA ASP A 360 -17.34 -9.52 -13.80
C ASP A 360 -16.64 -9.31 -15.16
N LEU A 361 -15.56 -8.51 -15.19
CA LEU A 361 -14.88 -8.13 -16.43
C LEU A 361 -13.73 -9.07 -16.79
N GLY A 362 -13.27 -9.90 -15.86
CA GLY A 362 -12.12 -10.79 -16.04
C GLY A 362 -12.25 -12.05 -15.19
N VAL A 363 -11.15 -12.80 -15.09
CA VAL A 363 -11.05 -13.99 -14.24
C VAL A 363 -10.18 -13.63 -13.05
N LEU A 364 -10.75 -13.74 -11.85
CA LEU A 364 -10.00 -13.63 -10.61
C LEU A 364 -9.57 -15.04 -10.14
N PRO A 365 -8.28 -15.28 -9.86
CA PRO A 365 -7.86 -16.51 -9.21
C PRO A 365 -8.46 -16.65 -7.79
N PRO A 366 -8.57 -17.88 -7.24
CA PRO A 366 -8.99 -18.11 -5.87
C PRO A 366 -8.22 -17.26 -4.84
N CYS A 367 -8.93 -16.76 -3.82
CA CYS A 367 -8.36 -15.80 -2.86
C CYS A 367 -8.32 -16.32 -1.43
N TYR A 368 -7.16 -16.25 -0.76
CA TYR A 368 -7.06 -16.22 0.69
C TYR A 368 -7.07 -14.76 1.15
N VAL A 369 -8.12 -14.33 1.85
CA VAL A 369 -8.29 -12.96 2.33
C VAL A 369 -8.17 -12.95 3.85
N VAL A 370 -7.29 -12.11 4.41
CA VAL A 370 -7.12 -11.99 5.86
C VAL A 370 -7.21 -10.56 6.36
N THR A 371 -7.87 -10.38 7.48
CA THR A 371 -7.90 -9.13 8.27
C THR A 371 -7.96 -9.43 9.76
N CYS A 372 -8.07 -8.40 10.59
CA CYS A 372 -8.28 -8.55 12.02
C CYS A 372 -9.14 -7.44 12.61
N ALA A 373 -9.69 -7.67 13.79
CA ALA A 373 -10.62 -6.74 14.46
C ALA A 373 -10.07 -5.32 14.75
N ARG A 374 -8.75 -5.11 14.71
CA ARG A 374 -8.11 -3.79 14.86
C ARG A 374 -7.50 -3.25 13.57
N ASP A 375 -7.64 -4.00 12.48
CA ASP A 375 -7.27 -3.52 11.17
C ASP A 375 -8.17 -2.35 10.80
N PHE A 376 -7.57 -1.23 10.43
CA PHE A 376 -8.33 -0.07 9.99
C PHE A 376 -8.99 -0.31 8.62
N LEU A 377 -8.52 -1.30 7.86
CA LEU A 377 -9.15 -1.83 6.64
C LEU A 377 -10.01 -3.06 6.92
N HIS A 378 -10.37 -3.35 8.17
CA HIS A 378 -11.27 -4.47 8.51
C HIS A 378 -12.56 -4.43 7.69
N ALA A 379 -13.21 -3.27 7.63
CA ALA A 379 -14.43 -3.09 6.84
C ALA A 379 -14.21 -3.27 5.33
N SER A 380 -13.02 -2.94 4.82
CA SER A 380 -12.63 -3.15 3.43
C SER A 380 -12.48 -4.65 3.13
N GLY A 381 -11.84 -5.41 4.03
CA GLY A 381 -11.75 -6.87 3.94
C GLY A 381 -13.11 -7.57 3.98
N VAL A 382 -13.98 -7.17 4.91
CA VAL A 382 -15.36 -7.70 5.01
C VAL A 382 -16.18 -7.34 3.77
N TYR A 383 -16.07 -6.11 3.26
CA TYR A 383 -16.74 -5.72 2.02
C TYR A 383 -16.27 -6.58 0.84
N PHE A 384 -14.97 -6.88 0.73
CA PHE A 384 -14.47 -7.73 -0.34
C PHE A 384 -14.97 -9.17 -0.22
N ASP A 385 -14.96 -9.75 0.99
CA ASP A 385 -15.53 -11.06 1.30
C ASP A 385 -17.01 -11.17 0.88
N ASP A 386 -17.82 -10.17 1.23
CA ASP A 386 -19.23 -10.09 0.84
C ASP A 386 -19.40 -10.12 -0.69
N ILE A 387 -18.58 -9.36 -1.44
CA ILE A 387 -18.64 -9.30 -2.90
C ILE A 387 -18.17 -10.61 -3.55
N LEU A 388 -17.09 -11.21 -3.06
CA LEU A 388 -16.61 -12.51 -3.56
C LEU A 388 -17.67 -13.60 -3.35
N THR A 389 -18.32 -13.60 -2.18
CA THR A 389 -19.43 -14.50 -1.86
C THR A 389 -20.63 -14.27 -2.79
N GLU A 390 -21.03 -13.03 -3.00
CA GLU A 390 -22.15 -12.69 -3.90
C GLU A 390 -21.90 -13.16 -5.34
N LYS A 391 -20.65 -13.00 -5.81
CA LYS A 391 -20.25 -13.39 -7.18
C LYS A 391 -19.90 -14.87 -7.32
N GLY A 392 -19.85 -15.62 -6.22
CA GLY A 392 -19.49 -17.04 -6.23
C GLY A 392 -18.04 -17.31 -6.61
N ILE A 393 -17.14 -16.36 -6.33
CA ILE A 393 -15.70 -16.52 -6.53
C ILE A 393 -15.14 -17.35 -5.37
N GLU A 394 -14.29 -18.34 -5.67
CA GLU A 394 -13.68 -19.19 -4.64
C GLU A 394 -12.74 -18.39 -3.74
N HIS A 395 -12.97 -18.46 -2.43
CA HIS A 395 -12.13 -17.76 -1.46
C HIS A 395 -12.21 -18.40 -0.07
N GLN A 396 -11.20 -18.12 0.73
CA GLN A 396 -11.18 -18.33 2.17
C GLN A 396 -10.98 -16.99 2.86
N PHE A 397 -11.87 -16.67 3.81
CA PHE A 397 -11.77 -15.44 4.61
C PHE A 397 -11.37 -15.73 6.05
N ARG A 398 -10.32 -15.03 6.51
CA ARG A 398 -9.81 -15.09 7.88
C ARG A 398 -9.94 -13.73 8.55
N ASP A 399 -10.89 -13.63 9.48
CA ASP A 399 -11.02 -12.47 10.36
C ASP A 399 -10.54 -12.82 11.77
N TRP A 400 -9.35 -12.33 12.13
CA TRP A 400 -8.80 -12.56 13.46
C TRP A 400 -9.55 -11.73 14.51
N PRO A 401 -10.12 -12.37 15.56
CA PRO A 401 -10.71 -11.64 16.66
C PRO A 401 -9.65 -10.84 17.41
N LEU A 402 -10.07 -9.94 18.29
CA LEU A 402 -9.18 -9.27 19.24
C LEU A 402 -8.36 -10.31 20.01
N SER A 403 -7.11 -10.53 19.59
CA SER A 403 -6.21 -11.49 20.22
C SER A 403 -5.74 -10.94 21.59
N LEU A 404 -5.21 -11.82 22.44
CA LEU A 404 -4.62 -11.46 23.73
C LEU A 404 -3.36 -10.58 23.57
N ASN A 405 -2.72 -10.61 22.39
CA ASN A 405 -1.56 -9.81 22.09
C ASN A 405 -1.99 -8.45 21.54
N ARG A 406 -1.56 -7.36 22.18
CA ARG A 406 -2.04 -6.01 21.82
C ARG A 406 -1.63 -5.59 20.41
N SER A 407 -0.70 -6.32 19.78
CA SER A 407 -0.05 -6.01 18.50
C SER A 407 -0.81 -6.43 17.24
N SER A 408 -1.90 -7.22 17.33
CA SER A 408 -2.68 -7.58 16.13
C SER A 408 -3.45 -6.37 15.60
N GLY A 409 -2.94 -5.77 14.52
CA GLY A 409 -3.49 -4.63 13.79
C GLY A 409 -3.30 -4.77 12.27
N HIS A 410 -3.30 -3.65 11.56
CA HIS A 410 -3.10 -3.63 10.11
C HIS A 410 -1.83 -4.40 9.68
N ILE A 411 -1.94 -5.24 8.66
CA ILE A 411 -0.85 -6.04 8.04
C ILE A 411 0.01 -6.88 9.00
N THR A 412 -0.54 -7.31 10.15
CA THR A 412 0.24 -7.96 11.22
C THR A 412 1.10 -9.14 10.74
N SER A 413 0.58 -9.99 9.86
CA SER A 413 1.30 -11.16 9.34
C SER A 413 2.51 -10.81 8.48
N VAL A 414 2.49 -9.64 7.84
CA VAL A 414 3.58 -9.10 7.02
C VAL A 414 4.52 -8.28 7.89
N ALA A 415 3.97 -7.44 8.76
CA ALA A 415 4.74 -6.54 9.61
C ALA A 415 5.53 -7.26 10.69
N TYR A 416 4.98 -8.34 11.25
CA TYR A 416 5.53 -9.12 12.36
C TYR A 416 5.35 -10.62 12.11
N PRO A 417 6.05 -11.19 11.11
CA PRO A 417 5.87 -12.59 10.70
C PRO A 417 6.28 -13.61 11.79
N GLU A 418 6.97 -13.17 12.84
CA GLU A 418 7.41 -13.98 13.96
C GLU A 418 6.32 -14.28 15.01
N LEU A 419 5.21 -13.52 15.03
CA LEU A 419 4.12 -13.75 15.96
C LEU A 419 3.40 -15.07 15.67
N ASP A 420 2.81 -15.69 16.69
CA ASP A 420 2.12 -16.98 16.53
C ASP A 420 0.91 -16.87 15.59
N GLU A 421 0.08 -15.83 15.76
CA GLU A 421 -1.02 -15.53 14.82
C GLU A 421 -0.53 -15.25 13.39
N SER A 422 0.63 -14.60 13.23
CA SER A 422 1.23 -14.33 11.92
C SER A 422 1.71 -15.61 11.25
N LYS A 423 2.42 -16.48 11.97
CA LYS A 423 2.84 -17.80 11.50
C LYS A 423 1.64 -18.64 11.07
N GLN A 424 0.58 -18.67 11.88
CA GLN A 424 -0.64 -19.39 11.53
C GLN A 424 -1.29 -18.82 10.27
N THR A 425 -1.35 -17.50 10.13
CA THR A 425 -1.88 -16.85 8.92
C THR A 425 -1.07 -17.23 7.68
N ILE A 426 0.26 -17.19 7.78
CA ILE A 426 1.18 -17.56 6.70
C ILE A 426 0.98 -19.03 6.33
N ASP A 427 0.95 -19.92 7.32
CA ASP A 427 0.82 -21.36 7.06
C ASP A 427 -0.57 -21.70 6.47
N GLU A 428 -1.64 -21.03 6.89
CA GLU A 428 -2.97 -21.16 6.29
C GLU A 428 -3.01 -20.66 4.83
N MET A 429 -2.39 -19.51 4.54
CA MET A 429 -2.29 -18.95 3.19
C MET A 429 -1.50 -19.88 2.25
N LEU A 430 -0.37 -20.41 2.71
CA LEU A 430 0.45 -21.32 1.92
C LEU A 430 -0.24 -22.67 1.69
N ALA A 431 -0.98 -23.17 2.69
CA ALA A 431 -1.81 -24.35 2.50
C ALA A 431 -2.92 -24.12 1.44
N PHE A 432 -3.51 -22.91 1.42
CA PHE A 432 -4.47 -22.51 0.39
C PHE A 432 -3.81 -22.45 -1.00
N PHE A 433 -2.60 -21.92 -1.12
CA PHE A 433 -1.83 -21.92 -2.37
C PHE A 433 -1.59 -23.33 -2.89
N GLU A 434 -1.05 -24.23 -2.06
CA GLU A 434 -0.76 -25.61 -2.48
C GLU A 434 -2.01 -26.41 -2.86
N SER A 435 -3.20 -26.04 -2.36
CA SER A 435 -4.45 -26.68 -2.77
C SER A 435 -5.00 -26.19 -4.10
N HIS A 436 -4.47 -25.09 -4.65
CA HIS A 436 -4.89 -24.48 -5.91
C HIS A 436 -3.68 -24.41 -6.83
N THR A 437 -3.32 -25.56 -7.41
CA THR A 437 -2.30 -25.62 -8.46
C THR A 437 -2.97 -26.03 -9.76
N SER A 438 -2.67 -25.34 -10.85
CA SER A 438 -3.06 -25.77 -12.18
C SER A 438 -2.34 -27.08 -12.49
N VAL A 439 -2.96 -28.21 -12.15
CA VAL A 439 -2.47 -29.51 -12.58
C VAL A 439 -2.64 -29.54 -14.10
N ASN A 440 -1.55 -29.29 -14.83
CA ASN A 440 -1.41 -29.76 -16.19
C ASN A 440 -1.47 -31.29 -16.14
N GLU A 441 -2.69 -31.86 -16.09
CA GLU A 441 -2.93 -33.26 -16.38
C GLU A 441 -2.53 -33.44 -17.85
N VAL A 442 -1.25 -33.75 -18.07
CA VAL A 442 -0.83 -34.46 -19.27
C VAL A 442 -1.54 -35.81 -19.20
N SER A 443 -2.74 -35.85 -19.78
CA SER A 443 -3.44 -37.07 -20.08
C SER A 443 -2.56 -37.85 -21.04
N ASP A 444 -1.82 -38.80 -20.48
CA ASP A 444 -1.05 -39.82 -21.20
C ASP A 444 -2.04 -40.84 -21.81
N GLU A 445 -2.96 -40.34 -22.66
CA GLU A 445 -3.91 -41.14 -23.41
C GLU A 445 -3.63 -41.01 -24.92
N THR A 446 -2.49 -41.49 -25.39
CA THR A 446 -2.42 -42.20 -26.70
C THR A 446 -1.04 -42.79 -26.99
N VAL A 447 -0.75 -43.99 -26.47
CA VAL A 447 -0.08 -45.04 -27.28
C VAL A 447 -0.55 -46.43 -26.80
N GLN A 448 -1.81 -46.77 -27.04
CA GLN A 448 -2.19 -48.16 -27.29
C GLN A 448 -3.28 -48.20 -28.38
N GLN A 449 -2.95 -48.93 -29.44
CA GLN A 449 -3.83 -49.41 -30.53
C GLN A 449 -4.15 -48.43 -31.67
N HIS A 450 -3.37 -48.48 -32.76
CA HIS A 450 -3.72 -49.33 -33.90
C HIS A 450 -2.55 -49.58 -34.85
#